data_AF-A0A535DY74-F1
#
_entry.id   AF-A0A535DY74-F1
#
_cell.length_a   1.000
_cell.length_b   1.000
_cell.length_c   1.000
_cell.angle_alpha   90.00
_cell.angle_beta   90.00
_cell.angle_gamma   90.00
#
_symmetry.space_group_name_H-M   'P 1'
#
loop_
_entity.id
_entity.type
_entity.pdbx_description
1 polymer ?
#
loop_
_entity_poly.entity_id
_entity_poly.type
_entity_poly.pdbx_seq_one_letter_code
_entity_poly.pdbx_strand_id
1 'polypeptide(L)'
;MSERFTPRQKAALRYTSMLVWDPEGADDSVWAKLHEHFSDAQIVELGSFIAVTLGQQRVIKTWHVGHNELAGTPGTSLAPGAQT
;
A
#
# COMPACT_ATOMS: atom_id res chain seq x y z
N MET A 1 18.43 -6.92 12.64
CA MET A 1 16.97 -6.87 12.42
C MET A 1 16.27 -7.07 13.76
N SER A 2 15.23 -6.30 14.10
CA SER A 2 14.63 -6.31 15.46
C SER A 2 14.18 -7.71 15.92
N GLU A 3 14.31 -8.01 17.22
CA GLU A 3 13.81 -9.24 17.84
C GLU A 3 12.29 -9.27 17.99
N ARG A 4 11.62 -8.12 17.87
CA ARG A 4 10.17 -7.98 18.03
C ARG A 4 9.33 -8.65 16.93
N PHE A 5 9.95 -9.03 15.81
CA PHE A 5 9.27 -9.62 14.67
C PHE A 5 9.65 -11.09 14.49
N THR A 6 8.62 -11.91 14.23
CA THR A 6 8.80 -13.31 13.86
C THR A 6 9.50 -13.44 12.50
N PRO A 7 10.10 -14.61 12.18
CA PRO A 7 10.66 -14.86 10.85
C PRO A 7 9.68 -14.59 9.71
N ARG A 8 8.42 -15.04 9.84
CA ARG A 8 7.33 -14.77 8.91
C ARG A 8 7.09 -13.27 8.68
N GLN A 9 7.04 -12.48 9.75
CA GLN A 9 6.86 -11.03 9.65
C GLN A 9 8.06 -10.34 9.01
N LYS A 10 9.28 -10.81 9.31
CA LYS A 10 10.52 -10.30 8.71
C LYS A 10 10.56 -10.55 7.21
N ALA A 11 10.15 -11.74 6.75
CA ALA A 11 10.05 -12.05 5.33
C ALA A 11 9.05 -11.12 4.61
N ALA A 12 7.85 -10.93 5.18
CA ALA A 12 6.86 -10.01 4.63
C ALA A 12 7.38 -8.56 4.56
N LEU A 13 8.00 -8.05 5.64
CA LEU A 13 8.55 -6.69 5.66
C LEU A 13 9.70 -6.50 4.67
N ARG A 14 10.54 -7.53 4.48
CA ARG A 14 11.62 -7.50 3.48
C ARG A 14 11.04 -7.43 2.07
N TYR A 15 10.05 -8.27 1.76
CA TYR A 15 9.33 -8.22 0.50
C TYR A 15 8.67 -6.86 0.25
N THR A 16 7.94 -6.33 1.23
CA THR A 16 7.36 -4.97 1.15
C THR A 16 8.42 -3.92 0.84
N SER A 17 9.60 -4.01 1.45
CA SER A 17 10.68 -3.06 1.21
C SER A 17 11.20 -3.11 -0.23
N MET A 18 11.37 -4.31 -0.80
CA MET A 18 11.78 -4.46 -2.20
C MET A 18 10.68 -3.95 -3.14
N LEU A 19 9.43 -4.39 -2.96
CA LEU A 19 8.32 -3.97 -3.82
C LEU A 19 8.11 -2.45 -3.85
N VAL A 20 8.33 -1.75 -2.74
CA VAL A 20 8.12 -0.29 -2.64
C VAL A 20 9.30 0.51 -3.18
N TRP A 21 10.55 0.06 -2.97
CA TRP A 21 11.75 0.87 -3.19
C TRP A 21 12.70 0.35 -4.26
N ASP A 22 12.77 -0.97 -4.46
CA ASP A 22 13.68 -1.63 -5.40
C ASP A 22 13.10 -2.99 -5.82
N PRO A 23 12.16 -3.02 -6.78
CA PRO A 23 11.51 -4.25 -7.20
C PRO A 23 12.47 -5.28 -7.80
N GLU A 24 13.52 -4.81 -8.48
CA GLU A 24 14.58 -5.67 -9.04
C GLU A 24 15.42 -6.33 -7.94
N GLY A 25 15.45 -5.73 -6.75
CA GLY A 25 16.08 -6.28 -5.54
C GLY A 25 15.31 -7.44 -4.89
N ALA A 26 14.11 -7.79 -5.38
CA ALA A 26 13.41 -9.01 -4.99
C ALA A 26 14.04 -10.24 -5.67
N ASP A 27 15.26 -10.57 -5.24
CA ASP A 27 16.04 -11.71 -5.75
C ASP A 27 15.52 -13.07 -5.21
N ASP A 28 16.12 -14.16 -5.70
CA ASP A 28 15.76 -15.53 -5.31
C ASP A 28 15.80 -15.75 -3.79
N SER A 29 16.65 -15.03 -3.06
CA SER A 29 16.75 -15.16 -1.60
C SER A 29 15.54 -14.56 -0.88
N VAL A 30 14.96 -13.50 -1.44
CA VAL A 30 13.71 -12.88 -0.95
C VAL A 30 12.54 -13.82 -1.23
N TRP A 31 12.45 -14.36 -2.45
CA TRP A 31 11.41 -15.32 -2.81
C TRP A 31 11.48 -16.60 -1.98
N ALA A 32 12.66 -17.19 -1.80
CA ALA A 32 12.82 -18.39 -0.99
C ALA A 32 12.30 -18.19 0.45
N LYS A 33 12.66 -17.08 1.10
CA LYS A 33 12.19 -16.74 2.46
C LYS A 33 10.70 -16.45 2.54
N LEU A 34 10.08 -15.95 1.48
CA LEU A 34 8.63 -15.82 1.38
C LEU A 34 7.98 -17.20 1.35
N HIS A 35 8.45 -18.09 0.48
CA HIS A 35 7.88 -19.43 0.33
C HIS A 35 8.08 -20.33 1.56
N GLU A 36 9.10 -20.08 2.40
CA GLU A 36 9.23 -20.72 3.72
C GLU A 36 8.06 -20.43 4.67
N HIS A 37 7.31 -19.35 4.43
CA HIS A 37 6.31 -18.85 5.37
C HIS A 37 4.93 -18.62 4.76
N PHE A 38 4.82 -18.43 3.46
CA PHE A 38 3.59 -18.08 2.76
C PHE A 38 3.37 -19.03 1.57
N SER A 39 2.12 -19.41 1.32
CA SER A 39 1.76 -20.05 0.05
C SER A 39 1.73 -19.03 -1.08
N ASP A 40 1.80 -19.49 -2.33
CA ASP A 40 1.76 -18.62 -3.51
C ASP A 40 0.53 -17.69 -3.50
N ALA A 41 -0.64 -18.23 -3.13
CA ALA A 41 -1.86 -17.43 -2.98
C ALA A 41 -1.70 -16.32 -1.93
N GLN A 42 -1.09 -16.62 -0.77
CA GLN A 42 -0.84 -15.63 0.26
C GLN A 42 0.19 -14.58 -0.18
N ILE A 43 1.17 -14.95 -0.99
CA ILE A 43 2.17 -14.02 -1.54
C ILE A 43 1.49 -13.05 -2.51
N VAL A 44 0.59 -13.54 -3.38
CA VAL A 44 -0.20 -12.72 -4.30
C VAL A 44 -1.12 -11.77 -3.53
N GLU A 45 -1.81 -12.26 -2.50
CA GLU A 45 -2.65 -11.42 -1.62
C GLU A 45 -1.82 -10.33 -0.91
N LEU A 46 -0.65 -10.69 -0.37
CA LEU A 46 0.26 -9.74 0.28
C LEU A 46 0.73 -8.65 -0.69
N GLY A 47 1.17 -9.04 -1.89
CA GLY A 47 1.58 -8.10 -2.94
C GLY A 47 0.45 -7.15 -3.34
N SER A 48 -0.76 -7.68 -3.50
CA SER A 48 -1.96 -6.91 -3.85
C SER A 48 -2.30 -5.87 -2.77
N PHE A 49 -2.28 -6.29 -1.49
CA PHE A 49 -2.53 -5.39 -0.37
C PHE A 49 -1.50 -4.24 -0.30
N ILE A 50 -0.21 -4.56 -0.48
CA ILE A 50 0.86 -3.55 -0.50
C ILE A 50 0.65 -2.57 -1.67
N ALA A 51 0.37 -3.08 -2.88
CA ALA A 51 0.18 -2.25 -4.06
C ALA A 51 -1.00 -1.26 -3.91
N VAL A 52 -2.15 -1.73 -3.41
CA VAL A 52 -3.32 -0.88 -3.16
C VAL A 52 -2.99 0.20 -2.13
N THR A 53 -2.35 -0.17 -1.02
CA THR A 53 -1.99 0.76 0.05
C THR A 53 -0.98 1.81 -0.42
N LEU A 54 0.02 1.39 -1.19
CA LEU A 54 1.01 2.31 -1.76
C LEU A 54 0.37 3.27 -2.78
N GLY A 55 -0.53 2.78 -3.63
CA GLY A 55 -1.29 3.60 -4.57
C GLY A 55 -2.11 4.67 -3.86
N GLN A 56 -2.83 4.31 -2.79
CA GLN A 56 -3.58 5.26 -1.97
C GLN A 56 -2.69 6.36 -1.38
N GLN A 57 -1.52 6.01 -0.85
CA GLN A 57 -0.57 6.98 -0.31
C GLN A 57 -0.04 7.95 -1.39
N ARG A 58 0.18 7.47 -2.62
CA ARG A 58 0.60 8.32 -3.74
C ARG A 58 -0.50 9.29 -4.16
N VAL A 59 -1.76 8.84 -4.20
CA VAL A 59 -2.92 9.69 -4.54
C VAL A 59 -3.08 10.82 -3.52
N ILE A 60 -3.08 10.50 -2.22
CA ILE A 60 -3.18 11.50 -1.13
C ILE A 60 -2.14 12.60 -1.30
N LYS A 61 -0.87 12.21 -1.52
CA LYS A 61 0.23 13.17 -1.74
C LYS A 61 0.06 13.99 -3.00
N THR A 62 -0.35 13.35 -4.10
CA THR A 62 -0.49 14.02 -5.42
C THR A 62 -1.61 15.05 -5.40
N TRP A 63 -2.72 14.75 -4.73
CA TRP A 63 -3.89 15.62 -4.66
C TRP A 63 -3.87 16.57 -3.46
N HIS A 64 -2.81 16.57 -2.65
CA HIS A 64 -2.69 17.39 -1.44
C HIS A 64 -3.87 17.21 -0.48
N VAL A 65 -4.38 15.98 -0.38
CA VAL A 65 -5.51 15.62 0.50
C VAL A 65 -5.09 15.85 1.95
N GLY A 66 -5.72 16.83 2.60
CA GLY A 66 -5.57 17.11 4.04
C GLY A 66 -6.24 16.03 4.92
N HIS A 67 -5.95 16.07 6.22
CA HIS A 67 -6.61 15.18 7.18
C HIS A 67 -8.12 15.51 7.23
N ASN A 68 -8.97 14.54 6.88
CA ASN A 68 -10.42 14.70 6.63
C ASN A 68 -10.85 15.52 5.40
N GLU A 69 -9.92 15.89 4.52
CA GLU A 69 -10.25 16.61 3.29
C GLU A 69 -10.26 15.66 2.09
N LEU A 70 -11.26 14.79 2.02
CA LEU A 70 -11.60 14.23 0.72
C LEU A 70 -12.52 15.24 0.04
N ALA A 71 -12.09 15.80 -1.10
CA ALA A 71 -12.95 16.58 -1.99
C ALA A 71 -14.00 15.67 -2.64
N GLY A 72 -14.85 15.09 -1.80
CA GLY A 72 -15.93 14.18 -2.14
C GLY A 72 -17.21 14.96 -2.38
N THR A 73 -17.19 15.87 -3.36
CA THR A 73 -18.43 16.14 -4.10
C THR A 73 -18.06 16.34 -5.57
N PRO A 74 -18.23 15.31 -6.41
CA PRO A 74 -18.39 15.52 -7.83
C PRO A 74 -19.66 16.35 -8.00
N GLY A 75 -19.52 17.66 -8.19
CA GLY A 75 -20.58 18.57 -8.62
C GLY A 75 -21.97 18.41 -7.99
N THR A 76 -22.15 18.81 -6.73
CA THR A 76 -23.47 19.28 -6.23
C THR A 76 -23.41 20.72 -5.71
N SER A 77 -22.35 21.48 -6.01
CA SER A 77 -22.42 22.94 -5.91
C SER A 77 -22.94 23.53 -7.22
N LEU A 78 -24.22 23.28 -7.50
CA LEU A 78 -25.03 24.02 -8.48
C LEU A 78 -26.45 24.16 -7.92
N ALA A 79 -26.60 24.96 -6.88
CA ALA A 79 -27.84 25.70 -6.65
C ALA A 79 -27.46 27.17 -6.46
N PRO A 80 -27.56 28.01 -7.51
CA PRO A 80 -27.41 29.45 -7.38
C PRO A 80 -28.64 30.00 -6.65
N GLY A 81 -28.42 30.63 -5.50
CA GLY A 81 -29.31 31.62 -4.90
C GLY A 81 -30.75 31.17 -4.61
N ALA A 82 -31.00 30.72 -3.38
CA ALA A 82 -32.31 30.93 -2.75
C ALA A 82 -32.23 32.24 -1.94
N GLN A 83 -32.42 33.37 -2.61
CA GLN A 83 -32.94 34.59 -1.99
C GLN A 83 -34.46 34.61 -2.22
N THR A 84 -35.22 34.55 -1.13
CA THR A 84 -36.47 35.29 -0.89
C THR A 84 -36.74 35.30 0.60
#